data_AF-A0A2S5LFP8-F1
#
_entry.id   AF-A0A2S5LFP8-F1
#
_cell.length_a   1.000
_cell.length_b   1.000
_cell.length_c   1.000
_cell.angle_alpha   90.00
_cell.angle_beta   90.00
_cell.angle_gamma   90.00
#
_symmetry.space_group_name_H-M   'P 1'
#
loop_
_entity.id
_entity.type
_entity.pdbx_description
1 polymer ?
#
loop_
_entity_poly.entity_id
_entity_poly.type
_entity_poly.pdbx_seq_one_letter_code
_entity_poly.pdbx_strand_id
1 'polypeptide(L)'
;MFTKKRVMGVAASVALALPAMAFAAADQELAMKDANNWLHPRGQHNNQGYSALSQINKGNVKNLKAAWAFATGVNRGHEGSPVVVGNMMYLHTAFPNNVYALDLNDNQKIVWSYFPKQDPSVQAVLCCDNVSRGMGYGDGKVFLQQNDGMLVALDAKTGAKVWEVKNTDPKVGATNTNAAHVIKDKVLTGCSGAEFGVRCFLAAYYIKDGSLAWKAYSTGPDAEVLIGADFNSANPKYSALSVYQDVNGGNKQGGSFTALPASQIKGGEKELGTRTWLKPQAVKDGWQHGGGSTWGWWPYDARTNLVYYGT
;
A
#
# COMPACT_ATOMS: atom_id res chain seq x y z
N MET A 1 58.94 -56.24 -6.66
CA MET A 1 58.98 -54.76 -6.57
C MET A 1 57.95 -54.22 -7.55
N PHE A 2 57.23 -53.15 -7.20
CA PHE A 2 56.08 -52.52 -7.89
C PHE A 2 54.67 -52.92 -7.42
N THR A 3 54.25 -52.22 -6.36
CA THR A 3 52.90 -52.12 -5.80
C THR A 3 52.04 -51.22 -6.70
N LYS A 4 50.94 -51.73 -7.27
CA LYS A 4 49.92 -50.91 -7.95
C LYS A 4 48.94 -50.33 -6.91
N LYS A 5 49.01 -49.01 -6.66
CA LYS A 5 47.97 -48.27 -5.93
C LYS A 5 46.75 -48.09 -6.84
N ARG A 6 45.59 -48.63 -6.43
CA ARG A 6 44.28 -48.25 -6.99
C ARG A 6 43.83 -46.96 -6.30
N VAL A 7 43.64 -45.89 -7.09
CA VAL A 7 42.99 -44.66 -6.64
C VAL A 7 41.50 -44.83 -6.94
N MET A 8 40.68 -44.99 -5.89
CA MET A 8 39.23 -44.84 -5.99
C MET A 8 38.91 -43.34 -6.03
N GLY A 9 38.48 -42.84 -7.18
CA GLY A 9 37.91 -41.50 -7.29
C GLY A 9 36.51 -41.50 -6.68
N VAL A 10 36.34 -40.79 -5.55
CA VAL A 10 35.03 -40.47 -5.00
C VAL A 10 34.45 -39.33 -5.84
N ALA A 11 33.48 -39.64 -6.69
CA ALA A 11 32.68 -38.61 -7.35
C ALA A 11 31.68 -38.05 -6.32
N ALA A 12 32.00 -36.91 -5.73
CA ALA A 12 31.07 -36.16 -4.90
C ALA A 12 30.04 -35.48 -5.81
N SER A 13 28.86 -36.08 -5.95
CA SER A 13 27.71 -35.45 -6.56
C SER A 13 27.19 -34.34 -5.64
N VAL A 14 27.57 -33.09 -5.95
CA VAL A 14 27.00 -31.90 -5.33
C VAL A 14 25.58 -31.74 -5.85
N ALA A 15 24.60 -32.13 -5.05
CA ALA A 15 23.21 -31.77 -5.28
C ALA A 15 23.08 -30.25 -5.04
N LEU A 16 23.01 -29.48 -6.12
CA LEU A 16 22.61 -28.08 -6.11
C LEU A 16 21.15 -28.02 -5.65
N ALA A 17 20.94 -27.84 -4.35
CA ALA A 17 19.65 -27.43 -3.81
C ALA A 17 19.38 -26.00 -4.29
N LEU A 18 18.60 -25.87 -5.37
CA LEU A 18 18.00 -24.58 -5.73
C LEU A 18 17.17 -24.14 -4.53
N PRO A 19 17.40 -22.95 -3.94
CA PRO A 19 16.52 -22.44 -2.90
C PRO A 19 15.15 -22.25 -3.55
N ALA A 20 14.18 -23.05 -3.12
CA ALA A 20 12.79 -22.75 -3.40
C ALA A 20 12.55 -21.33 -2.85
N MET A 21 12.31 -20.37 -3.74
CA MET A 21 11.79 -19.07 -3.31
C MET A 21 10.42 -19.35 -2.70
N ALA A 22 10.38 -19.52 -1.39
CA ALA A 22 9.15 -19.52 -0.64
C ALA A 22 8.56 -18.11 -0.79
N PHE A 23 7.62 -17.95 -1.71
CA PHE A 23 6.83 -16.74 -1.81
C PHE A 23 5.96 -16.67 -0.55
N ALA A 24 6.35 -15.87 0.45
CA ALA A 24 5.43 -15.52 1.52
C ALA A 24 4.22 -14.79 0.91
N ALA A 25 3.03 -15.05 1.46
CA ALA A 25 1.72 -14.73 0.86
C ALA A 25 1.31 -15.54 -0.39
N ALA A 26 1.95 -16.69 -0.69
CA ALA A 26 1.45 -17.61 -1.73
C ALA A 26 0.01 -18.09 -1.47
N ASP A 27 -0.43 -18.09 -0.20
CA ASP A 27 -1.80 -18.38 0.20
C ASP A 27 -2.79 -17.33 -0.33
N GLN A 28 -2.42 -16.05 -0.31
CA GLN A 28 -3.23 -14.96 -0.85
C GLN A 28 -3.42 -15.12 -2.37
N GLU A 29 -2.33 -15.29 -3.12
CA GLU A 29 -2.36 -15.44 -4.58
C GLU A 29 -3.12 -16.71 -5.02
N LEU A 30 -2.99 -17.80 -4.25
CA LEU A 30 -3.78 -19.00 -4.47
C LEU A 30 -5.27 -18.76 -4.19
N ALA A 31 -5.59 -18.15 -3.05
CA ALA A 31 -6.95 -17.88 -2.64
C ALA A 31 -7.65 -16.84 -3.54
N MET A 32 -6.91 -15.93 -4.17
CA MET A 32 -7.43 -14.97 -5.16
C MET A 32 -7.99 -15.63 -6.43
N LYS A 33 -7.61 -16.88 -6.72
CA LYS A 33 -8.13 -17.64 -7.87
C LYS A 33 -9.55 -18.16 -7.66
N ASP A 34 -9.99 -18.28 -6.41
CA ASP A 34 -11.37 -18.62 -6.10
C ASP A 34 -12.25 -17.38 -6.22
N ALA A 35 -13.21 -17.41 -7.15
CA ALA A 35 -14.11 -16.30 -7.42
C ALA A 35 -15.04 -15.94 -6.25
N ASN A 36 -15.15 -16.82 -5.25
CA ASN A 36 -15.90 -16.55 -4.03
C ASN A 36 -15.12 -15.70 -3.00
N ASN A 37 -13.81 -15.53 -3.18
CA ASN A 37 -12.98 -14.75 -2.29
C ASN A 37 -12.86 -13.28 -2.74
N TRP A 38 -12.62 -12.40 -1.78
CA TRP A 38 -12.35 -10.97 -1.99
C TRP A 38 -11.25 -10.52 -1.02
N LEU A 39 -9.99 -10.66 -1.44
CA LEU A 39 -8.83 -10.64 -0.52
C LEU A 39 -8.04 -9.33 -0.54
N HIS A 40 -8.17 -8.58 -1.64
CA HIS A 40 -7.55 -7.28 -1.81
C HIS A 40 -8.63 -6.20 -1.67
N PRO A 41 -8.30 -4.94 -1.35
CA PRO A 41 -9.32 -3.91 -1.15
C PRO A 41 -10.29 -3.68 -2.31
N ARG A 42 -9.92 -4.07 -3.54
CA ARG A 42 -10.81 -4.12 -4.72
C ARG A 42 -10.84 -5.51 -5.38
N GLY A 43 -10.77 -6.55 -4.57
CA GLY A 43 -10.85 -7.97 -4.95
C GLY A 43 -9.52 -8.56 -5.39
N GLN A 44 -8.87 -7.93 -6.38
CA GLN A 44 -7.66 -8.43 -7.05
C GLN A 44 -6.54 -7.38 -7.07
N HIS A 45 -5.30 -7.82 -7.34
CA HIS A 45 -4.12 -6.93 -7.44
C HIS A 45 -4.25 -5.87 -8.54
N ASN A 46 -4.99 -6.13 -9.61
CA ASN A 46 -5.20 -5.15 -10.68
C ASN A 46 -6.17 -4.02 -10.31
N ASN A 47 -6.77 -4.08 -9.11
CA ASN A 47 -7.62 -3.04 -8.53
C ASN A 47 -8.89 -2.70 -9.34
N GLN A 48 -9.34 -3.59 -10.24
CA GLN A 48 -10.50 -3.34 -11.10
C GLN A 48 -11.83 -3.30 -10.34
N GLY A 49 -11.95 -4.02 -9.22
CA GLY A 49 -13.23 -4.16 -8.51
C GLY A 49 -14.28 -4.96 -9.29
N TYR A 50 -13.83 -5.94 -10.07
CA TYR A 50 -14.67 -6.81 -10.90
C TYR A 50 -14.77 -8.23 -10.29
N SER A 51 -15.96 -8.83 -10.35
CA SER A 51 -16.20 -10.24 -10.04
C SER A 51 -16.72 -10.99 -11.27
N ALA A 52 -16.25 -12.21 -11.47
CA ALA A 52 -16.73 -13.10 -12.53
C ALA A 52 -18.02 -13.85 -12.17
N LEU A 53 -18.49 -13.75 -10.92
CA LEU A 53 -19.74 -14.39 -10.49
C LEU A 53 -20.95 -13.80 -11.23
N SER A 54 -21.83 -14.68 -11.73
CA SER A 54 -22.95 -14.29 -12.58
C SER A 54 -24.32 -14.76 -12.07
N GLN A 55 -24.38 -15.28 -10.84
CA GLN A 55 -25.64 -15.74 -10.22
C GLN A 55 -26.66 -14.60 -10.16
N ILE A 56 -26.23 -13.39 -9.75
CA ILE A 56 -27.00 -12.16 -9.89
C ILE A 56 -26.67 -11.51 -11.22
N ASN A 57 -27.69 -11.20 -12.02
CA ASN A 57 -27.54 -10.63 -13.35
C ASN A 57 -28.74 -9.75 -13.73
N LYS A 58 -28.70 -9.14 -14.93
CA LYS A 58 -29.73 -8.20 -15.42
C LYS A 58 -31.14 -8.80 -15.43
N GLY A 59 -31.28 -10.12 -15.58
CA GLY A 59 -32.59 -10.79 -15.62
C GLY A 59 -33.23 -10.99 -14.25
N ASN A 60 -32.44 -11.08 -13.18
CA ASN A 60 -32.92 -11.43 -11.84
C ASN A 60 -32.59 -10.41 -10.74
N VAL A 61 -31.81 -9.36 -11.00
CA VAL A 61 -31.43 -8.33 -9.99
C VAL A 61 -32.64 -7.68 -9.30
N LYS A 62 -33.78 -7.60 -10.00
CA LYS A 62 -35.06 -7.13 -9.45
C LYS A 62 -35.59 -7.95 -8.27
N ASN A 63 -35.08 -9.16 -8.06
CA ASN A 63 -35.47 -10.06 -6.98
C ASN A 63 -34.53 -9.97 -5.77
N LEU A 64 -33.50 -9.12 -5.80
CA LEU A 64 -32.53 -8.99 -4.72
C LEU A 64 -33.20 -8.49 -3.43
N LYS A 65 -32.84 -9.11 -2.30
CA LYS A 65 -33.33 -8.76 -0.97
C LYS A 65 -32.16 -8.74 0.01
N ALA A 66 -32.29 -7.97 1.09
CA ALA A 66 -31.36 -8.04 2.21
C ALA A 66 -31.41 -9.45 2.82
N ALA A 67 -30.25 -10.12 2.92
CA ALA A 67 -30.14 -11.43 3.54
C ALA A 67 -29.96 -11.31 5.06
N TRP A 68 -29.10 -10.39 5.49
CA TRP A 68 -28.79 -10.08 6.88
C TRP A 68 -28.14 -8.70 6.98
N ALA A 69 -28.00 -8.18 8.20
CA ALA A 69 -27.27 -6.96 8.50
C ALA A 69 -26.44 -7.14 9.77
N PHE A 70 -25.28 -6.48 9.84
CA PHE A 70 -24.41 -6.47 10.99
C PHE A 70 -24.10 -5.03 11.38
N ALA A 71 -24.44 -4.65 12.61
CA ALA A 71 -24.14 -3.32 13.14
C ALA A 71 -22.71 -3.31 13.71
N THR A 72 -21.86 -2.44 13.17
CA THR A 72 -20.45 -2.31 13.60
C THR A 72 -20.28 -1.68 14.99
N GLY A 73 -21.32 -1.06 15.53
CA GLY A 73 -21.27 -0.33 16.80
C GLY A 73 -20.48 0.98 16.75
N VAL A 74 -20.10 1.44 15.56
CA VAL A 74 -19.29 2.65 15.34
C VAL A 74 -20.03 3.58 14.36
N ASN A 75 -20.00 4.89 14.61
CA ASN A 75 -20.61 5.91 13.75
C ASN A 75 -19.59 6.46 12.73
N ARG A 76 -19.93 7.55 12.00
CA ARG A 76 -19.09 8.24 11.01
C ARG A 76 -18.89 7.44 9.72
N GLY A 77 -18.07 7.93 8.79
CA GLY A 77 -17.86 7.34 7.48
C GLY A 77 -17.27 5.92 7.51
N HIS A 78 -18.02 4.96 6.97
CA HIS A 78 -17.54 3.59 6.74
C HIS A 78 -17.13 3.45 5.27
N GLU A 79 -15.85 3.67 5.00
CA GLU A 79 -15.23 3.45 3.69
C GLU A 79 -14.73 2.00 3.53
N GLY A 80 -14.26 1.67 2.33
CA GLY A 80 -13.62 0.39 2.05
C GLY A 80 -14.60 -0.75 1.76
N SER A 81 -14.06 -1.97 1.76
CA SER A 81 -14.85 -3.20 1.61
C SER A 81 -14.37 -4.27 2.60
N PRO A 82 -15.22 -5.25 2.94
CA PRO A 82 -14.82 -6.41 3.71
C PRO A 82 -13.73 -7.22 2.99
N VAL A 83 -12.92 -7.94 3.77
CA VAL A 83 -12.07 -9.02 3.24
C VAL A 83 -12.81 -10.34 3.42
N VAL A 84 -12.92 -11.16 2.37
CA VAL A 84 -13.59 -12.47 2.42
C VAL A 84 -12.63 -13.56 1.94
N VAL A 85 -12.39 -14.57 2.80
CA VAL A 85 -11.56 -15.76 2.50
C VAL A 85 -12.24 -17.03 3.00
N GLY A 86 -12.60 -17.92 2.08
CA GLY A 86 -13.38 -19.11 2.41
C GLY A 86 -14.70 -18.72 3.08
N ASN A 87 -14.91 -19.17 4.32
CA ASN A 87 -16.09 -18.84 5.11
C ASN A 87 -15.90 -17.64 6.05
N MET A 88 -14.73 -17.00 6.09
CA MET A 88 -14.48 -15.89 7.00
C MET A 88 -14.63 -14.55 6.29
N MET A 89 -15.42 -13.65 6.88
CA MET A 89 -15.50 -12.25 6.50
C MET A 89 -14.88 -11.38 7.59
N TYR A 90 -13.91 -10.53 7.22
CA TYR A 90 -13.34 -9.53 8.11
C TYR A 90 -13.89 -8.15 7.77
N LEU A 91 -14.46 -7.49 8.79
CA LEU A 91 -14.98 -6.12 8.72
C LEU A 91 -14.11 -5.19 9.53
N HIS A 92 -13.85 -3.99 9.02
CA HIS A 92 -13.25 -2.90 9.76
C HIS A 92 -14.26 -1.77 9.97
N THR A 93 -13.95 -0.86 10.89
CA THR A 93 -14.77 0.33 11.16
C THR A 93 -14.01 1.63 10.91
N ALA A 94 -14.75 2.74 10.94
CA ALA A 94 -14.20 4.07 11.23
C ALA A 94 -13.42 4.05 12.58
N PHE A 95 -12.78 5.17 12.96
CA PHE A 95 -12.10 5.31 14.25
C PHE A 95 -12.96 4.75 15.42
N PRO A 96 -12.41 3.90 16.30
CA PRO A 96 -10.99 3.60 16.48
C PRO A 96 -10.47 2.41 15.66
N ASN A 97 -11.09 2.07 14.52
CA ASN A 97 -10.67 0.98 13.64
C ASN A 97 -10.83 -0.41 14.28
N ASN A 98 -12.03 -0.69 14.81
CA ASN A 98 -12.39 -2.02 15.29
C ASN A 98 -12.37 -3.01 14.12
N VAL A 99 -12.07 -4.28 14.43
CA VAL A 99 -12.14 -5.40 13.48
C VAL A 99 -13.04 -6.49 14.01
N TYR A 100 -13.86 -7.06 13.14
CA TYR A 100 -14.70 -8.22 13.41
C TYR A 100 -14.42 -9.31 12.38
N ALA A 101 -14.26 -10.55 12.83
CA ALA A 101 -14.24 -11.73 11.96
C ALA A 101 -15.54 -12.51 12.12
N LEU A 102 -16.27 -12.69 11.02
CA LEU A 102 -17.58 -13.32 10.99
C LEU A 102 -17.52 -14.65 10.24
N ASP A 103 -18.07 -15.71 10.84
CA ASP A 103 -18.22 -17.01 10.17
C ASP A 103 -19.50 -17.01 9.31
N LEU A 104 -19.31 -16.94 8.00
CA LEU A 104 -20.40 -16.89 7.02
C LEU A 104 -21.24 -18.18 6.99
N ASN A 105 -20.72 -19.30 7.53
CA ASN A 105 -21.43 -20.58 7.58
C ASN A 105 -22.22 -20.79 8.88
N ASP A 106 -22.07 -19.93 9.88
CA ASP A 106 -22.73 -20.06 11.18
C ASP A 106 -23.39 -18.74 11.59
N ASN A 107 -24.46 -18.38 10.86
CA ASN A 107 -25.27 -17.18 11.08
C ASN A 107 -24.45 -15.89 11.28
N GLN A 108 -23.30 -15.78 10.58
CA GLN A 108 -22.40 -14.63 10.66
C GLN A 108 -21.95 -14.32 12.10
N LYS A 109 -21.81 -15.35 12.94
CA LYS A 109 -21.34 -15.17 14.32
C LYS A 109 -19.96 -14.53 14.32
N ILE A 110 -19.72 -13.68 15.31
CA ILE A 110 -18.40 -13.13 15.59
C ILE A 110 -17.53 -14.27 16.11
N VAL A 111 -16.50 -14.64 15.35
CA VAL A 111 -15.48 -15.61 15.76
C VAL A 111 -14.47 -14.95 16.68
N TRP A 112 -14.05 -13.74 16.32
CA TRP A 112 -13.21 -12.88 17.14
C TRP A 112 -13.44 -11.40 16.80
N SER A 113 -13.08 -10.53 17.73
CA SER A 113 -13.03 -9.08 17.53
C SER A 113 -11.69 -8.52 18.02
N TYR A 114 -11.23 -7.45 17.40
CA TYR A 114 -10.08 -6.67 17.84
C TYR A 114 -10.48 -5.20 18.01
N PHE A 115 -10.21 -4.66 19.19
CA PHE A 115 -10.56 -3.29 19.60
C PHE A 115 -9.29 -2.55 20.01
N PRO A 116 -8.60 -1.85 19.08
CA PRO A 116 -7.41 -1.10 19.43
C PRO A 116 -7.74 0.09 20.33
N LYS A 117 -6.76 0.48 21.15
CA LYS A 117 -6.83 1.69 21.97
C LYS A 117 -6.01 2.78 21.30
N GLN A 118 -6.70 3.77 20.74
CA GLN A 118 -6.08 4.95 20.15
C GLN A 118 -6.39 6.19 20.98
N ASP A 119 -5.47 7.16 21.00
CA ASP A 119 -5.71 8.46 21.65
C ASP A 119 -6.83 9.20 20.88
N PRO A 120 -7.92 9.63 21.55
CA PRO A 120 -9.01 10.34 20.88
C PRO A 120 -8.57 11.63 20.17
N SER A 121 -7.46 12.25 20.58
CA SER A 121 -6.91 13.47 19.96
C SER A 121 -6.45 13.26 18.51
N VAL A 122 -6.21 12.02 18.08
CA VAL A 122 -5.92 11.69 16.68
C VAL A 122 -7.02 12.20 15.75
N GLN A 123 -8.27 12.22 16.19
CA GLN A 123 -9.40 12.71 15.41
C GLN A 123 -9.28 14.21 15.05
N ALA A 124 -8.51 15.00 15.81
CA ALA A 124 -8.30 16.42 15.54
C ALA A 124 -7.39 16.68 14.32
N VAL A 125 -6.62 15.67 13.89
CA VAL A 125 -5.68 15.75 12.76
C VAL A 125 -6.09 14.83 11.59
N LEU A 126 -7.34 14.34 11.59
CA LEU A 126 -7.97 13.68 10.45
C LEU A 126 -8.75 14.74 9.64
N CYS A 127 -8.20 15.16 8.49
CA CYS A 127 -8.74 16.29 7.71
C CYS A 127 -10.20 16.11 7.27
N CYS A 128 -10.62 14.87 7.06
CA CYS A 128 -11.63 14.55 6.05
C CYS A 128 -12.59 13.44 6.53
N ASP A 129 -12.95 13.46 7.82
CA ASP A 129 -13.65 12.41 8.55
C ASP A 129 -12.74 11.27 9.08
N ASN A 130 -13.28 10.49 10.01
CA ASN A 130 -12.61 9.45 10.80
C ASN A 130 -12.57 8.09 10.08
N VAL A 131 -12.40 8.13 8.76
CA VAL A 131 -12.56 6.98 7.88
C VAL A 131 -11.36 6.04 7.93
N SER A 132 -11.58 4.78 7.54
CA SER A 132 -10.54 3.83 7.18
C SER A 132 -10.99 3.06 5.95
N ARG A 133 -10.07 2.80 5.01
CA ARG A 133 -10.36 2.22 3.69
C ARG A 133 -10.28 0.70 3.64
N GLY A 134 -9.93 0.04 4.74
CA GLY A 134 -9.97 -1.41 4.85
C GLY A 134 -8.67 -2.04 5.28
N MET A 135 -8.60 -3.34 5.03
CA MET A 135 -7.55 -4.21 5.52
C MET A 135 -6.89 -4.97 4.36
N GLY A 136 -5.67 -5.43 4.59
CA GLY A 136 -4.99 -6.39 3.73
C GLY A 136 -5.08 -7.80 4.30
N TYR A 137 -4.89 -8.83 3.46
CA TYR A 137 -4.80 -10.22 3.90
C TYR A 137 -3.65 -10.93 3.18
N GLY A 138 -2.92 -11.77 3.92
CA GLY A 138 -1.93 -12.70 3.37
C GLY A 138 -1.11 -13.38 4.46
N ASP A 139 -0.51 -14.51 4.13
CA ASP A 139 0.26 -15.35 5.07
C ASP A 139 -0.51 -15.68 6.36
N GLY A 140 -1.80 -16.00 6.22
CA GLY A 140 -2.71 -16.28 7.34
C GLY A 140 -2.94 -15.12 8.30
N LYS A 141 -2.70 -13.87 7.88
CA LYS A 141 -2.84 -12.67 8.70
C LYS A 141 -3.76 -11.64 8.04
N VAL A 142 -4.41 -10.83 8.87
CA VAL A 142 -5.12 -9.61 8.48
C VAL A 142 -4.29 -8.40 8.92
N PHE A 143 -4.11 -7.43 8.02
CA PHE A 143 -3.33 -6.22 8.24
C PHE A 143 -4.22 -5.01 8.35
N LEU A 144 -4.18 -4.37 9.51
CA LEU A 144 -4.93 -3.16 9.81
C LEU A 144 -3.98 -1.97 9.90
N GLN A 145 -4.17 -0.98 9.02
CA GLN A 145 -3.58 0.33 9.20
C GLN A 145 -4.55 1.19 10.03
N GLN A 146 -4.14 1.55 11.24
CA GLN A 146 -4.91 2.37 12.17
C GLN A 146 -4.73 3.86 11.89
N ASN A 147 -5.72 4.67 12.29
CA ASN A 147 -5.72 6.12 12.09
C ASN A 147 -4.59 6.85 12.84
N ASP A 148 -4.16 6.32 13.99
CA ASP A 148 -3.05 6.83 14.79
C ASP A 148 -1.65 6.51 14.24
N GLY A 149 -1.58 5.87 13.07
CA GLY A 149 -0.33 5.51 12.41
C GLY A 149 0.21 4.13 12.76
N MET A 150 -0.45 3.35 13.62
CA MET A 150 -0.04 1.97 13.88
C MET A 150 -0.45 1.02 12.74
N LEU A 151 0.51 0.30 12.16
CA LEU A 151 0.26 -0.85 11.29
C LEU A 151 0.31 -2.12 12.14
N VAL A 152 -0.77 -2.91 12.11
CA VAL A 152 -0.93 -4.10 12.96
C VAL A 152 -1.21 -5.33 12.11
N ALA A 153 -0.53 -6.43 12.43
CA ALA A 153 -0.82 -7.76 11.90
C ALA A 153 -1.57 -8.59 12.95
N LEU A 154 -2.73 -9.11 12.57
CA LEU A 154 -3.55 -10.00 13.38
C LEU A 154 -3.54 -11.39 12.75
N ASP A 155 -3.41 -12.44 13.57
CA ASP A 155 -3.65 -13.80 13.12
C ASP A 155 -5.10 -13.92 12.65
N ALA A 156 -5.30 -14.37 11.41
CA ALA A 156 -6.61 -14.31 10.76
C ALA A 156 -7.64 -15.26 11.42
N LYS A 157 -7.17 -16.33 12.09
CA LYS A 157 -8.06 -17.31 12.73
C LYS A 157 -8.48 -16.89 14.13
N THR A 158 -7.60 -16.20 14.86
CA THR A 158 -7.77 -15.94 16.29
C THR A 158 -7.94 -14.47 16.65
N GLY A 159 -7.57 -13.55 15.75
CA GLY A 159 -7.52 -12.11 16.04
C GLY A 159 -6.38 -11.70 16.96
N ALA A 160 -5.48 -12.64 17.32
CA ALA A 160 -4.33 -12.35 18.16
C ALA A 160 -3.34 -11.45 17.42
N LYS A 161 -2.86 -10.39 18.09
CA LYS A 161 -1.83 -9.51 17.55
C LYS A 161 -0.52 -10.28 17.40
N VAL A 162 -0.02 -10.37 16.17
CA VAL A 162 1.27 -11.00 15.85
C VAL A 162 2.39 -9.99 16.01
N TRP A 163 2.24 -8.81 15.41
CA TRP A 163 3.18 -7.69 15.52
C TRP A 163 2.46 -6.36 15.28
N GLU A 164 3.09 -5.26 15.69
CA GLU A 164 2.69 -3.90 15.33
C GLU A 164 3.93 -3.00 15.13
N VAL A 165 3.80 -1.99 14.28
CA VAL A 165 4.85 -1.00 14.02
C VAL A 165 4.24 0.38 13.85
N LYS A 166 4.92 1.42 14.34
CA LYS A 166 4.52 2.81 14.14
C LYS A 166 4.96 3.28 12.76
N ASN A 167 3.99 3.51 11.86
CA ASN A 167 4.22 3.99 10.51
C ASN A 167 4.26 5.54 10.45
N THR A 168 3.25 6.20 11.02
CA THR A 168 3.17 7.68 11.13
C THR A 168 3.00 8.13 12.58
N ASP A 169 3.13 9.45 12.81
CA ASP A 169 2.96 10.06 14.14
C ASP A 169 1.94 11.21 14.08
N PRO A 170 0.76 11.05 14.69
CA PRO A 170 -0.26 12.10 14.76
C PRO A 170 0.23 13.39 15.43
N LYS A 171 1.27 13.33 16.26
CA LYS A 171 1.88 14.52 16.89
C LYS A 171 2.45 15.51 15.87
N VAL A 172 2.75 15.07 14.65
CA VAL A 172 3.22 15.93 13.56
C VAL A 172 2.16 16.11 12.46
N GLY A 173 0.89 15.83 12.77
CA GLY A 173 -0.22 15.91 11.82
C GLY A 173 -0.29 14.75 10.83
N ALA A 174 0.56 13.73 10.99
CA ALA A 174 0.60 12.57 10.11
C ALA A 174 -0.35 11.48 10.62
N THR A 175 -1.29 11.07 9.77
CA THR A 175 -2.27 10.01 10.08
C THR A 175 -2.30 8.99 8.96
N ASN A 176 -3.14 7.97 9.10
CA ASN A 176 -3.40 7.02 8.04
C ASN A 176 -4.90 6.80 7.84
N THR A 177 -5.34 6.70 6.59
CA THR A 177 -6.72 6.31 6.23
C THR A 177 -6.76 5.26 5.11
N ASN A 178 -5.63 4.96 4.47
CA ASN A 178 -5.50 3.95 3.42
C ASN A 178 -5.73 2.53 3.94
N ALA A 179 -6.07 1.62 3.03
CA ALA A 179 -6.01 0.19 3.31
C ALA A 179 -4.55 -0.30 3.25
N ALA A 180 -4.20 -1.29 4.09
CA ALA A 180 -2.95 -2.03 3.93
C ALA A 180 -3.03 -2.94 2.69
N HIS A 181 -1.98 -3.00 1.89
CA HIS A 181 -1.93 -3.86 0.69
C HIS A 181 -0.84 -4.90 0.85
N VAL A 182 -1.21 -6.18 0.90
CA VAL A 182 -0.23 -7.26 0.92
C VAL A 182 0.17 -7.57 -0.52
N ILE A 183 1.47 -7.47 -0.82
CA ILE A 183 2.08 -7.75 -2.11
C ILE A 183 3.35 -8.55 -1.84
N LYS A 184 3.39 -9.80 -2.33
CA LYS A 184 4.46 -10.77 -2.00
C LYS A 184 4.63 -10.90 -0.48
N ASP A 185 5.87 -10.90 -0.02
CA ASP A 185 6.29 -11.00 1.38
C ASP A 185 6.19 -9.69 2.17
N LYS A 186 5.47 -8.69 1.64
CA LYS A 186 5.42 -7.34 2.21
C LYS A 186 3.99 -6.83 2.32
N VAL A 187 3.77 -6.01 3.34
CA VAL A 187 2.58 -5.18 3.48
C VAL A 187 2.97 -3.73 3.21
N LEU A 188 2.33 -3.14 2.21
CA LEU A 188 2.48 -1.75 1.85
C LEU A 188 1.47 -0.90 2.62
N THR A 189 1.92 0.26 3.08
CA THR A 189 1.09 1.29 3.68
C THR A 189 1.66 2.69 3.37
N GLY A 190 0.82 3.72 3.44
CA GLY A 190 1.13 5.08 3.00
C GLY A 190 1.06 6.07 4.16
N CYS A 191 0.60 7.28 3.88
CA CYS A 191 0.24 8.27 4.89
C CYS A 191 -0.70 9.35 4.36
N SER A 192 -1.31 10.06 5.30
CA SER A 192 -2.14 11.25 5.12
C SER A 192 -1.54 12.41 5.92
N GLY A 193 -1.81 13.65 5.48
CA GLY A 193 -1.46 14.85 6.24
C GLY A 193 -0.88 16.01 5.40
N ALA A 194 -1.09 16.03 4.09
CA ALA A 194 -0.64 17.15 3.24
C ALA A 194 -1.22 18.50 3.72
N GLU A 195 -2.47 18.51 4.20
CA GLU A 195 -3.14 19.68 4.79
C GLU A 195 -2.43 20.18 6.07
N PHE A 196 -1.58 19.35 6.67
CA PHE A 196 -0.82 19.64 7.88
C PHE A 196 0.69 19.75 7.61
N GLY A 197 1.11 19.84 6.35
CA GLY A 197 2.52 19.97 5.98
C GLY A 197 3.34 18.70 6.21
N VAL A 198 2.71 17.52 6.16
CA VAL A 198 3.39 16.24 6.28
C VAL A 198 4.05 15.89 4.96
N ARG A 199 5.38 15.66 4.97
CA ARG A 199 6.07 15.02 3.84
C ARG A 199 5.80 13.52 3.88
N CYS A 200 4.99 13.08 2.93
CA CYS A 200 4.50 11.73 2.89
C CYS A 200 5.40 10.76 2.12
N PHE A 201 5.10 9.47 2.26
CA PHE A 201 5.86 8.36 1.72
C PHE A 201 4.96 7.14 1.46
N LEU A 202 5.44 6.21 0.65
CA LEU A 202 4.96 4.83 0.64
C LEU A 202 6.00 3.97 1.37
N ALA A 203 5.57 3.05 2.22
CA ALA A 203 6.45 2.14 2.95
C ALA A 203 6.02 0.69 2.76
N ALA A 204 6.99 -0.21 2.75
CA ALA A 204 6.75 -1.64 2.81
C ALA A 204 7.40 -2.24 4.06
N TYR A 205 6.62 -3.05 4.77
CA TYR A 205 7.07 -3.80 5.93
C TYR A 205 7.01 -5.29 5.61
N TYR A 206 7.98 -6.06 6.10
CA TYR A 206 7.96 -7.50 5.94
C TYR A 206 6.77 -8.11 6.68
N ILE A 207 6.04 -8.97 6.00
CA ILE A 207 4.80 -9.57 6.52
C ILE A 207 5.05 -10.45 7.76
N LYS A 208 6.26 -11.01 7.84
CA LYS A 208 6.69 -11.94 8.88
C LYS A 208 6.77 -11.29 10.27
N ASP A 209 7.34 -10.10 10.35
CA ASP A 209 7.74 -9.50 11.63
C ASP A 209 7.51 -7.98 11.73
N GLY A 210 7.01 -7.33 10.68
CA GLY A 210 6.76 -5.90 10.67
C GLY A 210 8.03 -5.04 10.55
N SER A 211 9.19 -5.64 10.26
CA SER A 211 10.42 -4.87 10.00
C SER A 211 10.31 -4.08 8.70
N LEU A 212 10.82 -2.85 8.68
CA LEU A 212 10.77 -1.98 7.50
C LEU A 212 11.68 -2.53 6.40
N ALA A 213 11.11 -2.84 5.24
CA ALA A 213 11.87 -3.26 4.06
C ALA A 213 12.41 -2.06 3.29
N TRP A 214 11.53 -1.09 3.02
CA TRP A 214 11.88 0.17 2.36
C TRP A 214 10.83 1.25 2.64
N LYS A 215 11.24 2.50 2.48
CA LYS A 215 10.40 3.70 2.55
C LYS A 215 10.80 4.66 1.43
N ALA A 216 9.84 5.03 0.59
CA ALA A 216 10.02 5.96 -0.53
C ALA A 216 9.21 7.23 -0.26
N TYR A 217 9.88 8.34 0.01
CA TYR A 217 9.24 9.65 0.17
C TYR A 217 8.74 10.21 -1.15
N SER A 218 7.73 11.09 -1.12
CA SER A 218 7.18 11.71 -2.32
C SER A 218 7.95 12.94 -2.81
N THR A 219 8.80 13.52 -1.96
CA THR A 219 9.60 14.73 -2.23
C THR A 219 10.99 14.55 -1.61
N GLY A 220 11.94 15.45 -1.89
CA GLY A 220 13.28 15.44 -1.29
C GLY A 220 14.35 14.79 -2.17
N PRO A 221 15.51 14.43 -1.60
CA PRO A 221 16.63 13.89 -2.36
C PRO A 221 16.30 12.57 -3.05
N ASP A 222 16.93 12.29 -4.20
CA ASP A 222 16.67 11.07 -4.99
C ASP A 222 16.85 9.79 -4.14
N ALA A 223 17.82 9.80 -3.21
CA ALA A 223 18.08 8.71 -2.29
C ALA A 223 16.96 8.43 -1.27
N GLU A 224 16.15 9.42 -0.93
CA GLU A 224 15.01 9.27 0.00
C GLU A 224 13.69 8.98 -0.74
N VAL A 225 13.58 9.45 -1.98
CA VAL A 225 12.47 9.12 -2.90
C VAL A 225 12.65 7.72 -3.50
N LEU A 226 13.86 7.14 -3.40
CA LEU A 226 14.29 5.89 -4.02
C LEU A 226 14.27 5.94 -5.56
N ILE A 227 14.63 7.08 -6.14
CA ILE A 227 14.84 7.22 -7.59
C ILE A 227 16.18 6.57 -7.96
N GLY A 228 16.13 5.49 -8.75
CA GLY A 228 17.31 4.78 -9.22
C GLY A 228 18.18 5.60 -10.18
N ALA A 229 19.47 5.30 -10.24
CA ALA A 229 20.42 6.02 -11.11
C ALA A 229 20.10 5.90 -12.61
N ASP A 230 19.40 4.84 -13.00
CA ASP A 230 18.95 4.52 -14.35
C ASP A 230 17.48 4.90 -14.62
N PHE A 231 16.83 5.58 -13.66
CA PHE A 231 15.45 6.02 -13.80
C PHE A 231 15.26 6.87 -15.06
N ASN A 232 14.26 6.52 -15.87
CA ASN A 232 13.99 7.13 -17.18
C ASN A 232 15.16 7.11 -18.17
N SER A 233 16.15 6.23 -18.03
CA SER A 233 17.28 6.12 -18.99
C SER A 233 16.83 5.94 -20.45
N ALA A 234 15.76 5.17 -20.68
CA ALA A 234 15.15 4.99 -22.01
C ALA A 234 14.33 6.21 -22.48
N ASN A 235 13.90 7.07 -21.58
CA ASN A 235 13.04 8.23 -21.85
C ASN A 235 13.47 9.45 -21.01
N PRO A 236 14.69 9.97 -21.19
CA PRO A 236 15.31 10.93 -20.26
C PRO A 236 14.51 12.23 -20.11
N LYS A 237 13.73 12.60 -21.14
CA LYS A 237 12.82 13.76 -21.13
C LYS A 237 11.79 13.75 -19.99
N TYR A 238 11.48 12.59 -19.39
CA TYR A 238 10.60 12.50 -18.22
C TYR A 238 11.30 12.90 -16.91
N SER A 239 12.62 12.97 -16.91
CA SER A 239 13.42 13.58 -15.84
C SER A 239 13.92 14.94 -16.31
N ALA A 240 13.02 15.85 -16.67
CA ALA A 240 13.35 17.21 -17.08
C ALA A 240 12.96 18.23 -16.01
N LEU A 241 13.85 19.18 -15.73
CA LEU A 241 13.55 20.26 -14.78
C LEU A 241 12.43 21.18 -15.27
N SER A 242 12.35 21.39 -16.59
CA SER A 242 11.24 22.07 -17.21
C SER A 242 10.96 21.51 -18.60
N VAL A 243 9.69 21.41 -18.95
CA VAL A 243 9.19 21.10 -20.30
C VAL A 243 8.44 22.28 -20.92
N TYR A 244 8.40 23.42 -20.22
CA TYR A 244 7.81 24.67 -20.65
C TYR A 244 8.79 25.84 -20.46
N GLN A 245 8.64 26.89 -21.25
CA GLN A 245 9.33 28.17 -21.04
C GLN A 245 8.31 29.26 -20.74
N ASP A 246 8.67 30.15 -19.82
CA ASP A 246 7.89 31.36 -19.54
C ASP A 246 7.94 32.28 -20.76
N VAL A 247 6.78 32.73 -21.20
CA VAL A 247 6.64 33.68 -22.32
C VAL A 247 5.88 34.96 -21.92
N ASN A 248 5.36 35.03 -20.68
CA ASN A 248 4.59 36.19 -20.24
C ASN A 248 4.58 36.41 -18.70
N GLY A 249 5.69 36.23 -18.00
CA GLY A 249 5.78 36.52 -16.56
C GLY A 249 5.24 35.42 -15.65
N GLY A 250 5.06 34.22 -16.18
CA GLY A 250 5.00 32.96 -15.44
C GLY A 250 3.84 32.83 -14.46
N ASN A 251 4.17 32.45 -13.22
CA ASN A 251 3.20 32.14 -12.14
C ASN A 251 2.57 33.41 -11.52
N LYS A 252 2.08 34.32 -12.36
CA LYS A 252 1.33 35.52 -11.97
C LYS A 252 0.02 35.54 -12.75
N GLN A 253 -0.98 36.24 -12.23
CA GLN A 253 -2.23 36.44 -12.95
C GLN A 253 -1.94 37.11 -14.31
N GLY A 254 -2.41 36.47 -15.39
CA GLY A 254 -2.15 36.89 -16.77
C GLY A 254 -0.86 36.33 -17.38
N GLY A 255 -0.03 35.61 -16.62
CA GLY A 255 1.17 34.97 -17.14
C GLY A 255 0.88 33.71 -17.94
N SER A 256 1.84 33.32 -18.79
CA SER A 256 1.70 32.17 -19.69
C SER A 256 3.02 31.49 -19.98
N PHE A 257 2.91 30.22 -20.32
CA PHE A 257 4.01 29.34 -20.68
C PHE A 257 3.75 28.73 -22.06
N THR A 258 4.81 28.44 -22.81
CA THR A 258 4.73 27.62 -24.03
C THR A 258 5.58 26.36 -23.89
N ALA A 259 5.18 25.28 -24.55
CA ALA A 259 5.92 24.03 -24.50
C ALA A 259 7.30 24.21 -25.16
N LEU A 260 8.34 23.66 -24.54
CA LEU A 260 9.66 23.60 -25.14
C LEU A 260 9.63 22.63 -26.34
N PRO A 261 10.25 22.98 -27.47
CA PRO A 261 10.58 22.01 -28.50
C PRO A 261 11.34 20.82 -27.91
N ALA A 262 11.10 19.60 -28.40
CA ALA A 262 11.73 18.39 -27.86
C ALA A 262 13.28 18.46 -27.87
N SER A 263 13.86 19.18 -28.84
CA SER A 263 15.31 19.42 -28.94
C SER A 263 15.88 20.31 -27.83
N GLN A 264 15.03 21.05 -27.11
CA GLN A 264 15.41 21.97 -26.04
C GLN A 264 15.17 21.39 -24.64
N ILE A 265 14.47 20.25 -24.53
CA ILE A 265 14.20 19.60 -23.25
C ILE A 265 15.50 18.94 -22.76
N LYS A 266 16.00 19.40 -21.61
CA LYS A 266 17.11 18.77 -20.89
C LYS A 266 16.57 17.66 -20.00
N GLY A 267 16.72 16.42 -20.44
CA GLY A 267 16.34 15.22 -19.70
C GLY A 267 17.47 14.63 -18.84
N GLY A 268 17.13 13.63 -18.02
CA GLY A 268 18.08 12.94 -17.14
C GLY A 268 18.57 13.78 -15.96
N GLU A 269 17.84 14.85 -15.62
CA GLU A 269 18.12 15.70 -14.47
C GLU A 269 17.91 14.92 -13.17
N LYS A 270 18.82 15.13 -12.21
CA LYS A 270 18.79 14.51 -10.89
C LYS A 270 18.32 15.50 -9.83
N GLU A 271 17.94 14.97 -8.66
CA GLU A 271 17.57 15.76 -7.48
C GLU A 271 16.40 16.71 -7.75
N LEU A 272 15.49 16.33 -8.66
CA LEU A 272 14.33 17.16 -8.99
C LEU A 272 13.44 17.37 -7.76
N GLY A 273 13.36 16.37 -6.87
CA GLY A 273 12.60 16.45 -5.62
C GLY A 273 13.09 17.50 -4.61
N THR A 274 14.28 18.09 -4.81
CA THR A 274 14.79 19.25 -4.04
C THR A 274 14.96 20.50 -4.90
N ARG A 275 15.31 20.36 -6.19
CA ARG A 275 15.62 21.47 -7.10
C ARG A 275 14.39 22.19 -7.66
N THR A 276 13.23 21.54 -7.67
CA THR A 276 11.97 22.09 -8.21
C THR A 276 11.20 22.96 -7.21
N TRP A 277 11.72 23.15 -6.00
CA TRP A 277 11.08 23.96 -4.97
C TRP A 277 11.42 25.44 -5.14
N LEU A 278 10.39 26.25 -5.45
CA LEU A 278 10.51 27.66 -5.83
C LEU A 278 11.24 28.50 -4.79
N LYS A 279 12.15 29.37 -5.24
CA LYS A 279 12.87 30.32 -4.39
C LYS A 279 12.29 31.75 -4.51
N PRO A 280 12.23 32.55 -3.42
CA PRO A 280 12.55 32.15 -2.05
C PRO A 280 11.46 31.23 -1.48
N GLN A 281 11.88 30.20 -0.74
CA GLN A 281 10.92 29.34 -0.04
C GLN A 281 10.46 30.03 1.24
N ALA A 282 9.19 29.84 1.62
CA ALA A 282 8.65 30.38 2.87
C ALA A 282 9.39 29.83 4.11
N VAL A 283 9.89 28.59 4.00
CA VAL A 283 10.76 27.94 4.98
C VAL A 283 11.95 27.31 4.25
N LYS A 284 13.10 27.24 4.92
CA LYS A 284 14.25 26.50 4.40
C LYS A 284 13.85 25.03 4.24
N ASP A 285 14.25 24.41 3.12
CA ASP A 285 13.97 23.00 2.82
C ASP A 285 12.47 22.66 2.85
N GLY A 286 11.63 23.53 2.26
CA GLY A 286 10.16 23.39 2.25
C GLY A 286 9.64 22.08 1.66
N TRP A 287 10.46 21.35 0.91
CA TRP A 287 10.18 19.98 0.49
C TRP A 287 9.95 19.01 1.66
N GLN A 288 10.55 19.27 2.83
CA GLN A 288 10.32 18.53 4.08
C GLN A 288 8.90 18.67 4.62
N HIS A 289 8.13 19.64 4.11
CA HIS A 289 6.72 19.87 4.43
C HIS A 289 5.83 19.80 3.19
N GLY A 290 6.32 19.11 2.15
CA GLY A 290 5.83 19.25 0.79
C GLY A 290 4.55 18.48 0.43
N GLY A 291 3.92 17.79 1.37
CA GLY A 291 2.76 16.94 1.07
C GLY A 291 3.16 15.64 0.35
N GLY A 292 2.50 15.37 -0.78
CA GLY A 292 2.66 14.14 -1.56
C GLY A 292 2.06 12.92 -0.86
N SER A 293 0.82 13.04 -0.40
CA SER A 293 0.18 12.00 0.42
C SER A 293 -0.19 10.76 -0.40
N THR A 294 -0.06 9.60 0.22
CA THR A 294 -0.24 8.29 -0.43
C THR A 294 -1.44 7.55 0.18
N TRP A 295 -2.56 8.24 0.41
CA TRP A 295 -3.69 7.66 1.14
C TRP A 295 -4.66 6.80 0.30
N GLY A 296 -4.39 6.67 -1.00
CA GLY A 296 -5.25 6.03 -1.99
C GLY A 296 -5.16 4.50 -2.05
N TRP A 297 -5.09 3.97 -3.29
CA TRP A 297 -5.11 2.53 -3.60
C TRP A 297 -3.94 2.14 -4.49
N TRP A 298 -3.44 0.91 -4.37
CA TRP A 298 -2.20 0.50 -5.05
C TRP A 298 -2.35 -0.81 -5.83
N PRO A 299 -2.67 -0.73 -7.14
CA PRO A 299 -2.60 -1.89 -8.00
C PRO A 299 -1.16 -2.42 -8.15
N TYR A 300 -1.06 -3.71 -8.41
CA TYR A 300 0.19 -4.44 -8.60
C TYR A 300 0.13 -5.31 -9.86
N ASP A 301 1.18 -5.27 -10.68
CA ASP A 301 1.37 -6.17 -11.83
C ASP A 301 2.55 -7.11 -11.56
N ALA A 302 2.24 -8.40 -11.37
CA ALA A 302 3.24 -9.42 -11.08
C ALA A 302 4.24 -9.67 -12.22
N ARG A 303 3.89 -9.35 -13.48
CA ARG A 303 4.75 -9.58 -14.65
C ARG A 303 5.90 -8.58 -14.69
N THR A 304 5.62 -7.33 -14.31
CA THR A 304 6.61 -6.25 -14.27
C THR A 304 7.17 -6.06 -12.86
N ASN A 305 6.56 -6.68 -11.86
CA ASN A 305 6.85 -6.47 -10.44
C ASN A 305 6.72 -4.99 -10.04
N LEU A 306 5.70 -4.31 -10.58
CA LEU A 306 5.45 -2.89 -10.34
C LEU A 306 4.20 -2.68 -9.51
N VAL A 307 4.32 -1.78 -8.53
CA VAL A 307 3.20 -1.19 -7.80
C VAL A 307 2.94 0.18 -8.38
N TYR A 308 1.68 0.49 -8.65
CA TYR A 308 1.26 1.77 -9.23
C TYR A 308 0.48 2.56 -8.18
N TYR A 309 0.78 3.85 -8.03
CA TYR A 309 0.09 4.72 -7.09
C TYR A 309 0.21 6.19 -7.50
N GLY A 310 -0.59 7.03 -6.85
CA GLY A 310 -0.49 8.49 -6.94
C GLY A 310 -0.01 9.09 -5.61
N THR A 311 0.66 10.23 -5.71
CA THR A 311 1.12 11.09 -4.61
C THR A 311 0.43 12.44 -4.66
#